data_AF-A0AAU9USM5-F1
#
_entry.id   AF-A0AAU9USM5-F1
#
_cell.length_a   1.000
_cell.length_b   1.000
_cell.length_c   1.000
_cell.angle_alpha   90.00
_cell.angle_beta   90.00
_cell.angle_gamma   90.00
#
_symmetry.space_group_name_H-M   'P 1'
#
loop_
_entity.id
_entity.type
_entity.pdbx_description
1 polymer ?
#
loop_
_entity_poly.entity_id
_entity_poly.type
_entity_poly.pdbx_seq_one_letter_code
_entity_poly.pdbx_strand_id
1 'polypeptide(L)' 'MNVVARWPGSSHDATVFNNSVLKMQCEEGLFGNRWLIGDSAYYTYIAYIALLNPTSPPEHRYNEAHIKTRNTIER' A
#
# COMPACT_ATOMS: atom_id res chain seq x y z
N MET A 1 -3.54 -14.44 -3.44
CA MET A 1 -2.83 -13.38 -2.68
C MET A 1 -2.83 -13.83 -1.23
N ASN A 2 -1.67 -14.06 -0.61
CA ASN A 2 -1.59 -14.55 0.77
C ASN A 2 -0.54 -13.74 1.54
N VAL A 3 -0.97 -13.16 2.67
CA VAL A 3 -0.11 -12.46 3.62
C VAL A 3 -0.19 -13.25 4.92
N VAL A 4 0.84 -14.04 5.21
CA VAL A 4 0.88 -14.89 6.40
C VAL A 4 1.34 -14.04 7.59
N ALA A 5 0.41 -13.58 8.41
CA ALA A 5 0.68 -12.85 9.64
C ALA A 5 1.07 -13.81 10.79
N ARG A 6 2.28 -14.39 10.73
CA ARG A 6 2.84 -15.27 11.79
C ARG A 6 3.77 -14.51 12.74
N TRP A 7 3.37 -13.31 13.15
CA TRP A 7 4.19 -12.45 13.99
C TRP A 7 3.55 -12.24 15.38
N PRO A 8 4.33 -12.18 16.48
CA PRO A 8 3.80 -11.96 17.81
C PRO A 8 3.01 -10.65 17.87
N GLY A 9 1.92 -10.66 18.66
CA GLY A 9 0.86 -9.66 18.68
C GLY A 9 1.31 -8.25 19.08
N SER A 10 1.90 -7.54 18.12
CA SER A 10 2.14 -6.08 18.07
C SER A 10 2.93 -5.71 16.79
N SER A 11 3.07 -6.62 15.83
CA SER A 11 3.90 -6.37 14.64
C SER A 11 3.15 -5.45 13.69
N HIS A 12 3.76 -4.32 13.35
CA HIS A 12 3.19 -3.38 12.39
C HIS A 12 2.86 -4.09 11.08
N ASP A 13 1.76 -3.67 10.47
CA ASP A 13 1.28 -4.10 9.16
C ASP A 13 2.37 -4.09 8.08
N ALA A 14 3.26 -3.09 8.11
CA ALA A 14 4.44 -3.02 7.26
C ALA A 14 5.41 -4.19 7.47
N THR A 15 5.63 -4.64 8.70
CA THR A 15 6.48 -5.80 9.03
C THR A 15 5.90 -7.09 8.46
N VAL A 16 4.59 -7.26 8.58
CA VAL A 16 3.88 -8.43 8.05
C VAL A 16 3.97 -8.45 6.52
N PHE A 17 3.73 -7.30 5.88
CA PHE A 17 3.83 -7.17 4.43
C PHE A 17 5.26 -7.39 3.92
N ASN A 18 6.27 -6.81 4.60
CA ASN A 18 7.67 -6.94 4.21
C ASN A 18 8.18 -8.39 4.26
N ASN A 19 7.59 -9.22 5.10
CA ASN A 19 7.95 -10.64 5.22
C ASN A 19 6.98 -11.58 4.48
N SER A 20 6.11 -11.03 3.63
CA SER A 20 5.14 -11.81 2.88
C SER A 20 5.64 -12.16 1.47
N VAL A 21 5.19 -13.30 0.95
CA VAL A 21 5.34 -13.67 -0.47
C VAL A 21 4.73 -12.60 -1.38
N LEU A 22 3.75 -11.84 -0.87
CA LEU A 22 3.12 -10.77 -1.63
C LEU A 22 4.10 -9.66 -2.02
N LYS A 23 5.02 -9.25 -1.12
CA LYS A 23 6.06 -8.26 -1.45
C LYS A 23 6.94 -8.75 -2.59
N MET A 24 7.42 -9.99 -2.51
CA MET A 24 8.22 -10.62 -3.57
C MET A 24 7.45 -10.61 -4.89
N GLN A 25 6.18 -11.00 -4.89
CA GLN A 25 5.36 -11.03 -6.10
C GLN A 25 5.12 -9.65 -6.72
N CYS A 26 5.01 -8.61 -5.88
CA CYS A 26 4.94 -7.22 -6.33
C CYS A 26 6.25 -6.76 -6.98
N GLU A 27 7.39 -7.09 -6.36
CA GLU A 27 8.72 -6.75 -6.87
C GLU A 27 9.05 -7.48 -8.18
N GLU A 28 8.63 -8.73 -8.32
CA GLU A 28 8.79 -9.52 -9.56
C GLU A 28 7.81 -9.12 -10.67
N GLY A 29 6.93 -8.14 -10.42
CA GLY A 29 5.97 -7.65 -11.42
C GLY A 29 4.89 -8.66 -11.79
N LEU A 30 4.66 -9.70 -10.97
CA LEU A 30 3.68 -10.76 -11.25
C LEU A 30 2.24 -10.26 -11.35
N PHE A 31 1.96 -9.07 -10.83
CA PHE A 31 0.66 -8.44 -10.90
C PHE A 31 0.44 -7.56 -12.15
N GLY A 32 1.46 -7.41 -13.01
CA GLY A 32 1.36 -6.69 -14.28
C GLY A 32 0.92 -5.24 -14.10
N ASN A 33 -0.25 -4.90 -14.63
CA ASN A 33 -0.83 -3.55 -14.61
C ASN A 33 -1.66 -3.24 -13.34
N ARG A 34 -1.55 -4.04 -12.29
CA ARG A 34 -2.24 -3.81 -11.02
C ARG A 34 -1.35 -3.02 -10.08
N TRP A 35 -1.99 -2.19 -9.28
CA TRP A 35 -1.32 -1.29 -8.35
C TRP A 35 -1.54 -1.73 -6.92
N LEU A 36 -0.49 -1.66 -6.11
CA LEU A 36 -0.59 -1.81 -4.67
C LEU A 36 -0.89 -0.45 -4.05
N ILE A 37 -2.02 -0.34 -3.34
CA ILE A 37 -2.44 0.88 -2.66
C ILE A 37 -2.30 0.62 -1.16
N GLY A 38 -1.41 1.37 -0.52
CA GLY A 38 -1.16 1.28 0.91
C GLY A 38 -1.79 2.45 1.67
N ASP A 39 -1.98 2.27 2.97
CA ASP A 39 -2.18 3.40 3.88
C ASP A 39 -0.83 3.98 4.33
N SER A 40 -0.85 5.04 5.14
CA SER A 40 0.36 5.67 5.66
C SER A 40 1.15 4.80 6.65
N ALA A 41 0.56 3.75 7.23
CA ALA A 41 1.24 2.77 8.07
C ALA A 41 2.00 1.71 7.24
N TYR A 42 1.75 1.59 5.93
CA TYR A 42 2.56 0.80 5.00
C TYR A 42 3.63 1.66 4.33
N TYR A 43 4.65 2.11 5.08
CA TYR A 43 5.82 2.79 4.51
C TYR A 43 6.68 1.79 3.71
N THR A 44 6.24 1.46 2.49
CA THR A 44 6.93 0.55 1.58
C THR A 44 7.00 1.17 0.19
N TYR A 45 8.16 1.06 -0.46
CA TYR A 45 8.44 1.72 -1.74
C TYR A 45 7.64 1.14 -2.92
N ILE A 46 6.97 0.01 -2.72
CA ILE A 46 6.15 -0.67 -3.73
C ILE A 46 4.65 -0.33 -3.63
N ALA A 47 4.24 0.44 -2.63
CA ALA A 47 2.85 0.86 -2.46
C ALA A 47 2.67 2.35 -2.77
N TYR A 48 1.55 2.69 -3.40
CA TYR A 48 1.09 4.08 -3.53
C TYR A 48 0.46 4.49 -2.22
N ILE A 49 1.05 5.50 -1.55
CA ILE A 49 0.63 6.03 -0.25
C ILE A 49 0.18 7.47 -0.46
N ALA A 50 -0.80 7.95 0.31
CA ALA A 50 -1.20 9.34 0.30
C ALA A 50 -0.04 10.26 0.74
N LEU A 51 0.10 11.39 0.05
CA LEU A 51 1.09 12.40 0.42
C LEU A 51 0.66 13.10 1.71
N LEU A 52 1.54 13.16 2.71
CA LEU A 52 1.23 13.73 4.02
C LEU A 52 1.04 15.25 3.97
N ASN A 53 1.82 15.94 3.14
CA ASN A 53 1.79 17.39 2.99
C ASN A 53 1.72 17.77 1.51
N PRO A 54 0.56 17.62 0.84
CA PRO A 54 0.40 18.07 -0.53
C PRO A 54 0.46 19.61 -0.57
N THR A 55 1.34 20.15 -1.40
CA THR A 55 1.57 21.59 -1.58
C THR A 55 1.22 22.07 -2.98
N SER A 56 1.22 21.17 -3.96
CA SER A 56 0.93 21.50 -5.36
C SER A 56 -0.43 20.95 -5.82
N PRO A 57 -1.10 21.58 -6.81
CA PRO A 57 -2.38 21.07 -7.34
C PRO A 57 -2.33 19.62 -7.84
N PRO A 58 -1.25 19.13 -8.49
CA PRO A 58 -1.12 17.71 -8.83
C PRO A 58 -1.10 16.77 -7.62
N GLU A 59 -0.46 17.16 -6.51
CA GLU A 59 -0.39 16.37 -5.28
C GLU A 59 -1.75 16.26 -4.61
N HIS A 60 -2.54 17.33 -4.60
CA HIS A 60 -3.92 17.30 -4.14
C HIS A 60 -4.78 16.33 -4.98
N ARG A 61 -4.67 16.40 -6.31
CA ARG A 61 -5.39 15.47 -7.21
C ARG A 61 -4.98 14.01 -6.99
N TYR A 62 -3.69 13.76 -6.76
CA TYR A 62 -3.20 12.43 -6.43
C TYR A 62 -3.85 11.90 -5.14
N ASN A 63 -3.87 12.71 -4.07
CA ASN A 63 -4.52 12.32 -2.81
C ASN A 63 -6.03 12.11 -2.96
N GLU A 64 -6.74 12.94 -3.74
CA GLU A 64 -8.16 12.74 -4.02
C GLU A 64 -8.43 11.42 -4.74
N ALA A 65 -7.63 11.10 -5.75
CA ALA A 65 -7.72 9.83 -6.46
C ALA A 65 -7.40 8.64 -5.54
N HIS A 66 -6.40 8.80 -4.67
CA HIS A 66 -6.02 7.80 -3.67
C HIS A 66 -7.18 7.49 -2.72
N ILE A 67 -7.80 8.52 -2.12
CA ILE A 67 -8.96 8.39 -1.22
C ILE A 67 -10.13 7.69 -1.91
N LYS A 68 -10.50 8.12 -3.13
CA LYS A 68 -11.60 7.49 -3.90
C LYS A 68 -11.34 6.02 -4.15
N THR A 69 -10.10 5.67 -4.46
CA THR A 69 -9.72 4.28 -4.74
C THR A 69 -9.76 3.43 -3.47
N ARG A 70 -9.26 3.94 -2.33
CA ARG A 70 -9.37 3.22 -1.04
C ARG A 70 -10.82 3.01 -0.62
N ASN A 71 -11.65 4.04 -0.70
CA ASN A 71 -13.07 3.97 -0.32
C ASN A 71 -13.88 2.97 -1.16
N THR A 72 -13.36 2.55 -2.32
CA THR A 72 -14.00 1.50 -3.14
C THR A 72 -13.72 0.09 -2.61
N ILE A 73 -12.58 -0.10 -1.95
CA ILE A 73 -12.14 -1.41 -1.41
C ILE A 73 -12.65 -1.61 0.03
N GLU A 74 -12.82 -0.54 0.80
CA GLU A 74 -13.26 -0.57 2.21
C GLU A 74 -14.80 -0.62 2.39
N ARG A 75 -15.57 -0.94 1.34
CA ARG A 75 -17.04 -1.06 1.38
C ARG A 75 -17.54 -2.48 1.59
#